data_AF-A0A844BYN2-F1
#
_entry.id   AF-A0A844BYN2-F1
#
_cell.length_a   1.000
_cell.length_b   1.000
_cell.length_c   1.000
_cell.angle_alpha   90.00
_cell.angle_beta   90.00
_cell.angle_gamma   90.00
#
_symmetry.space_group_name_H-M   'P 1'
#
loop_
_entity.id
_entity.type
_entity.pdbx_description
1 polymer ?
#
loop_
_entity_poly.entity_id
_entity_poly.type
_entity_poly.pdbx_seq_one_letter_code
_entity_poly.pdbx_strand_id
1 'polypeptide(L)'
;MKNRFITVKTAILVNGKTILVNQEVEVSEEIYLEMMREEWREDKRAQRAYRDVNRVWENYKDEKSNWLPESPDQYKALVGTGEPLSQLKMGLPLSLDRISETTNFEATAQTNVEEDAEAHLLYEAFEEVLDDFSERNKLIMSLLFIEELTEREVADIVGCSQKTVNNTKNKLLPIIQEALRDWK
;
A
#
# COMPACT_ATOMS: atom_id res chain seq x y z
N MET A 1 -3.26 37.86 20.36
CA MET A 1 -3.65 36.45 20.59
C MET A 1 -3.07 35.65 19.44
N LYS A 2 -2.50 34.46 19.68
CA LYS A 2 -2.01 33.61 18.59
C LYS A 2 -3.22 32.88 18.00
N ASN A 3 -3.52 33.10 16.73
CA ASN A 3 -4.59 32.38 16.04
C ASN A 3 -4.22 30.89 16.00
N ARG A 4 -5.15 30.01 16.39
CA ARG A 4 -4.97 28.56 16.34
C ARG A 4 -5.85 28.00 15.24
N PHE A 5 -5.30 27.12 14.42
CA PHE A 5 -5.99 26.51 13.29
C PHE A 5 -6.18 25.03 13.56
N ILE A 6 -7.32 24.50 13.13
CA ILE A 6 -7.59 23.06 13.08
C ILE A 6 -8.04 22.68 11.67
N THR A 7 -7.72 21.45 11.27
CA THR A 7 -8.12 20.91 9.97
C THR A 7 -9.41 20.12 10.13
N VAL A 8 -10.47 20.53 9.45
CA VAL A 8 -11.78 19.87 9.47
C VAL A 8 -12.06 19.28 8.09
N LYS A 9 -12.61 18.07 8.03
CA LYS A 9 -13.07 17.46 6.78
C LYS A 9 -14.46 17.98 6.45
N THR A 10 -14.57 18.78 5.40
CA THR A 10 -15.84 19.35 4.93
C THR A 10 -16.25 18.69 3.63
N ALA A 11 -17.53 18.34 3.49
CA ALA A 11 -18.07 17.76 2.26
C ALA A 11 -18.40 18.87 1.26
N ILE A 12 -17.78 18.85 0.08
CA ILE A 12 -18.04 19.79 -1.01
C ILE A 12 -18.60 19.01 -2.20
N LEU A 13 -19.68 19.53 -2.79
CA LEU A 13 -20.29 18.96 -4.00
C LEU A 13 -19.60 19.53 -5.24
N VAL A 14 -18.95 18.67 -6.02
CA VAL A 14 -18.36 19.03 -7.30
C VAL A 14 -18.88 18.07 -8.36
N ASN A 15 -19.56 18.59 -9.39
CA ASN A 15 -20.11 17.81 -10.51
C ASN A 15 -20.98 16.60 -10.07
N GLY A 16 -21.82 16.79 -9.05
CA GLY A 16 -22.73 15.75 -8.56
C GLY A 16 -22.08 14.66 -7.71
N LYS A 17 -20.77 14.76 -7.41
CA LYS A 17 -20.07 13.88 -6.46
C LYS A 17 -19.68 14.65 -5.21
N THR A 18 -19.87 14.03 -4.05
CA THR A 18 -19.46 14.57 -2.75
C THR A 18 -17.99 14.24 -2.50
N ILE A 19 -17.15 15.26 -2.35
CA ILE A 19 -15.72 15.14 -2.07
C ILE A 19 -15.47 15.67 -0.66
N LEU A 20 -14.76 14.90 0.17
CA LEU A 20 -14.30 15.37 1.49
C LEU A 20 -13.00 16.16 1.30
N VAL A 21 -13.03 17.44 1.64
CA VAL A 21 -11.88 18.34 1.54
C VAL A 21 -11.45 18.77 2.93
N ASN A 22 -10.15 18.78 3.18
CA ASN A 22 -9.56 19.30 4.41
C ASN A 22 -9.55 20.82 4.35
N GLN A 23 -10.25 21.48 5.26
CA GLN A 23 -10.30 22.94 5.40
C GLN A 23 -9.68 23.36 6.72
N GLU A 24 -8.77 24.33 6.68
CA GLU A 24 -8.23 24.96 7.89
C GLU A 24 -9.19 26.04 8.39
N VAL A 25 -9.67 25.87 9.62
CA VAL A 25 -10.59 26.80 10.27
C VAL A 25 -9.89 27.40 11.49
N GLU A 26 -9.93 28.73 11.59
CA GLU A 26 -9.46 29.43 12.78
C GLU A 26 -10.44 29.20 13.93
N VAL A 27 -9.92 28.72 15.06
CA VAL A 27 -10.72 28.40 16.24
C VAL A 27 -10.23 29.14 17.48
N SER A 28 -11.15 29.34 18.42
CA SER A 28 -10.79 29.89 19.73
C SER A 28 -9.87 28.92 20.48
N GLU A 29 -9.09 29.47 21.41
CA GLU A 29 -8.15 28.69 22.21
C GLU A 29 -8.84 27.61 23.05
N GLU A 30 -10.04 27.88 23.56
CA GLU A 30 -10.83 26.92 24.34
C GLU A 30 -11.26 25.72 23.50
N ILE A 31 -11.75 25.97 22.27
CA ILE A 31 -12.17 24.91 21.34
C ILE A 31 -10.97 24.06 20.93
N TYR A 32 -9.85 24.71 20.61
CA TYR A 32 -8.61 24.03 20.28
C TYR A 32 -8.15 23.12 21.44
N LEU A 33 -8.13 23.63 22.67
CA LEU A 33 -7.69 22.87 23.83
C LEU A 33 -8.58 21.66 24.13
N GLU A 34 -9.89 21.79 23.97
CA GLU A 34 -10.83 20.68 24.20
C GLU A 34 -10.70 19.61 23.10
N MET A 35 -10.61 20.01 21.83
CA MET A 35 -10.37 19.10 20.71
C MET A 35 -9.05 18.34 20.85
N MET A 36 -7.95 19.06 21.12
CA MET A 36 -6.62 18.45 21.25
C MET A 36 -6.47 17.63 22.54
N ARG A 37 -7.39 17.75 23.50
CA ARG A 37 -7.33 17.04 24.79
C ARG A 37 -7.36 15.54 24.62
N GLU A 38 -8.15 15.06 23.66
CA GLU A 38 -8.29 13.63 23.36
C GLU A 38 -7.02 13.11 22.70
N GLU A 39 -6.53 13.80 21.67
CA GLU A 39 -5.27 13.48 21.00
C GLU A 39 -4.10 13.48 21.99
N TRP A 40 -3.96 14.51 22.82
CA TRP A 40 -2.93 14.57 23.85
C TRP A 40 -3.06 13.45 24.88
N ARG A 41 -4.27 13.01 25.20
CA ARG A 41 -4.48 11.89 26.12
C ARG A 41 -3.94 10.60 25.51
N GLU A 42 -4.19 10.37 24.22
CA GLU A 42 -3.65 9.23 23.47
C GLU A 42 -2.13 9.34 23.28
N ASP A 43 -1.61 10.49 22.88
CA ASP A 43 -0.17 10.74 22.79
C ASP A 43 0.52 10.51 24.13
N LYS A 44 -0.08 10.97 25.24
CA LYS A 44 0.47 10.75 26.57
C LYS A 44 0.33 9.29 27.01
N ARG A 45 -0.68 8.55 26.55
CA ARG A 45 -0.80 7.10 26.75
C ARG A 45 0.29 6.36 25.99
N ALA A 46 0.52 6.70 24.71
CA ALA A 46 1.58 6.14 23.88
C ALA A 46 2.98 6.47 24.43
N GLN A 47 3.24 7.71 24.86
CA GLN A 47 4.49 8.10 25.53
C GLN A 47 4.72 7.31 26.82
N ARG A 48 3.66 7.03 27.60
CA ARG A 48 3.75 6.19 28.79
C ARG A 48 3.99 4.73 28.44
N ALA A 49 3.36 4.24 27.38
CA ALA A 49 3.52 2.88 26.88
C ALA A 49 4.94 2.58 26.39
N TYR A 50 5.57 3.53 25.70
CA TYR A 50 6.91 3.40 25.16
C TYR A 50 8.02 3.89 26.10
N ARG A 51 7.68 4.37 27.30
CA ARG A 51 8.68 4.86 28.27
C ARG A 51 9.73 3.80 28.58
N ASP A 52 9.29 2.56 28.81
CA ASP A 52 10.18 1.47 29.19
C ASP A 52 11.02 0.99 28.00
N VAL A 53 10.44 0.97 26.79
CA VAL A 53 11.16 0.66 25.55
C VAL A 53 12.22 1.71 25.25
N ASN A 54 11.87 2.99 25.32
CA ASN A 54 12.81 4.09 25.08
C ASN A 54 13.92 4.10 26.15
N ARG A 55 13.61 3.82 27.42
CA ARG A 55 14.61 3.67 28.48
C ARG A 55 15.60 2.53 28.17
N VAL A 56 15.10 1.38 27.72
CA VAL A 56 15.94 0.25 27.28
C VAL A 56 16.83 0.66 26.10
N TRP A 57 16.27 1.36 25.12
CA TRP A 57 16.99 1.78 23.91
C TRP A 57 18.08 2.83 24.20
N GLU A 58 17.83 3.77 25.11
CA GLU A 58 18.83 4.76 25.52
C GLU A 58 19.96 4.12 26.34
N ASN A 59 19.64 3.21 27.27
CA ASN A 59 20.67 2.43 27.97
C ASN A 59 21.54 1.62 26.99
N TYR A 60 20.92 1.03 25.96
CA TYR A 60 21.62 0.28 24.92
C TYR A 60 22.55 1.15 24.07
N LYS A 61 22.20 2.42 23.81
CA LYS A 61 23.08 3.37 23.11
C LYS A 61 24.31 3.73 23.93
N ASP A 62 24.15 3.92 25.24
CA ASP A 62 25.25 4.29 26.14
C ASP A 62 26.19 3.11 26.44
N GLU A 63 25.64 1.89 26.54
CA GLU A 63 26.40 0.66 26.81
C GLU A 63 27.14 0.09 25.58
N LYS A 64 26.85 0.64 24.39
CA LYS A 64 27.45 0.27 23.10
C LYS A 64 28.92 0.64 22.89
N SER A 65 29.66 0.86 23.98
CA SER A 65 31.12 0.88 23.95
C SER A 65 31.75 -0.51 24.12
N ASN A 66 31.05 -1.53 24.70
CA ASN A 66 31.74 -2.81 24.95
C ASN A 66 30.92 -4.11 25.05
N TRP A 67 29.63 -4.16 24.67
CA TRP A 67 28.90 -5.43 24.73
C TRP A 67 27.87 -5.60 23.62
N LEU A 68 28.20 -6.44 22.63
CA LEU A 68 27.23 -7.02 21.70
C LEU A 68 27.17 -8.52 22.01
N PRO A 69 26.00 -9.06 22.36
CA PRO A 69 25.85 -10.48 22.63
C PRO A 69 26.08 -11.33 21.36
N GLU A 70 26.83 -12.43 21.49
CA GLU A 70 27.25 -13.31 20.38
C GLU A 70 26.18 -14.33 19.95
N SER A 71 25.06 -14.45 20.68
CA SER A 71 24.02 -15.44 20.42
C SER A 71 22.60 -14.86 20.53
N PRO A 72 21.64 -15.25 19.65
CA PRO A 72 20.22 -14.92 19.75
C PRO A 72 19.58 -15.21 21.12
N ASP A 73 20.07 -16.20 21.87
CA ASP A 73 19.56 -16.54 23.21
C ASP A 73 19.93 -15.52 24.29
N GLN A 74 20.97 -14.72 24.05
CA GLN A 74 21.42 -13.65 24.95
C GLN A 74 20.53 -12.41 24.86
N TYR A 75 19.65 -12.28 23.85
CA TYR A 75 18.63 -11.23 23.82
C TYR A 75 17.63 -11.32 24.98
N LYS A 76 17.62 -12.42 25.76
CA LYS A 76 16.92 -12.51 27.04
C LYS A 76 17.54 -11.64 28.15
N ALA A 77 18.66 -10.98 27.89
CA ALA A 77 19.32 -10.10 28.86
C ALA A 77 18.51 -8.82 29.11
N LEU A 78 17.76 -8.89 30.20
CA LEU A 78 17.68 -7.85 31.23
C LEU A 78 17.58 -6.41 30.71
N VAL A 79 16.36 -5.89 30.76
CA VAL A 79 16.18 -4.53 31.26
C VAL A 79 16.89 -4.50 32.63
N GLY A 80 17.68 -3.48 32.96
CA GLY A 80 18.50 -3.41 34.19
C GLY A 80 17.76 -3.56 35.55
N THR A 81 16.53 -4.06 35.54
CA THR A 81 15.68 -4.51 36.65
C THR A 81 15.68 -6.03 36.87
N GLY A 82 16.22 -6.86 35.98
CA GLY A 82 16.18 -8.32 36.14
C GLY A 82 15.08 -9.04 35.36
N GLU A 83 14.21 -8.30 34.68
CA GLU A 83 13.01 -8.85 34.04
C GLU A 83 13.24 -9.11 32.54
N PRO A 84 12.82 -10.28 32.01
CA PRO A 84 12.89 -10.58 30.59
C PRO A 84 11.99 -9.64 29.76
N LEU A 85 12.40 -9.31 28.53
CA LEU A 85 11.66 -8.47 27.58
C LEU A 85 10.19 -8.89 27.39
N SER A 86 9.87 -10.17 27.58
CA SER A 86 8.50 -10.70 27.51
C SER A 86 7.59 -10.27 28.65
N GLN A 87 8.16 -9.84 29.78
CA GLN A 87 7.44 -9.35 30.96
C GLN A 87 7.31 -7.82 30.98
N LEU A 88 8.00 -7.11 30.07
CA LEU A 88 7.74 -5.70 29.87
C LEU A 88 6.26 -5.53 29.54
N LYS A 89 5.59 -4.73 30.36
CA LYS A 89 4.24 -4.26 30.09
C LYS A 89 4.32 -3.29 28.92
N MET A 90 4.48 -3.81 27.71
CA MET A 90 4.42 -3.06 26.46
C MET A 90 3.05 -2.37 26.45
N GLY A 91 3.03 -1.10 26.84
CA GLY A 91 1.79 -0.40 27.15
C GLY A 91 0.97 -0.05 25.92
N LEU A 92 1.47 -0.40 24.73
CA LEU A 92 0.70 -0.32 23.50
C LEU A 92 0.04 -1.68 23.28
N PRO A 93 -1.27 -1.71 23.00
CA PRO A 93 -1.88 -2.92 22.49
C PRO A 93 -1.31 -3.22 21.09
N LEU A 94 -0.19 -3.93 21.06
CA LEU A 94 0.47 -4.39 19.84
C LEU A 94 -0.24 -5.61 19.23
N SER A 95 -1.24 -6.17 19.92
CA SER A 95 -2.08 -7.20 19.33
C SER A 95 -2.99 -6.56 18.29
N LEU A 96 -2.90 -7.07 17.06
CA LEU A 96 -3.79 -6.73 15.95
C LEU A 96 -5.27 -6.73 16.39
N ASP A 97 -5.65 -7.74 17.19
CA ASP A 97 -7.00 -7.92 17.76
C ASP A 97 -7.50 -6.74 18.61
N ARG A 98 -6.62 -6.06 19.34
CA ARG A 98 -7.03 -4.93 20.18
C ARG A 98 -7.10 -3.63 19.40
N ILE A 99 -6.34 -3.51 18.32
CA ILE A 99 -6.46 -2.39 17.39
C ILE A 99 -7.79 -2.51 16.64
N SER A 100 -8.14 -3.68 16.11
CA SER A 100 -9.43 -3.89 15.43
C SER A 100 -10.62 -3.60 16.34
N GLU A 101 -10.59 -4.02 17.61
CA GLU A 101 -11.63 -3.71 18.60
C GLU A 101 -11.79 -2.21 18.91
N THR A 102 -10.71 -1.43 18.85
CA THR A 102 -10.71 -0.02 19.27
C THR A 102 -10.90 0.97 18.13
N THR A 103 -10.36 0.67 16.96
CA THR A 103 -10.41 1.55 15.78
C THR A 103 -11.45 1.10 14.76
N ASN A 104 -12.11 -0.05 14.99
CA ASN A 104 -13.08 -0.66 14.07
C ASN A 104 -12.51 -0.81 12.63
N PHE A 105 -11.18 -0.88 12.55
CA PHE A 105 -10.42 -0.93 11.31
C PHE A 105 -10.37 -2.37 10.82
N GLU A 106 -11.00 -2.61 9.68
CA GLU A 106 -10.86 -3.85 8.91
C GLU A 106 -9.94 -3.57 7.73
N ALA A 107 -8.84 -4.32 7.62
CA ALA A 107 -8.01 -4.29 6.43
C ALA A 107 -8.79 -4.96 5.28
N THR A 108 -9.42 -4.15 4.43
CA THR A 108 -10.01 -4.66 3.19
C THR A 108 -8.89 -4.87 2.19
N ALA A 109 -8.75 -6.08 1.66
CA ALA A 109 -7.91 -6.32 0.50
C ALA A 109 -8.39 -5.39 -0.62
N GLN A 110 -7.52 -4.47 -1.08
CA GLN A 110 -7.84 -3.56 -2.18
C GLN A 110 -7.91 -4.31 -3.52
N THR A 111 -7.19 -5.43 -3.62
CA THR A 111 -7.12 -6.28 -4.80
C THR A 111 -7.52 -7.71 -4.42
N ASN A 112 -8.21 -8.36 -5.34
CA ASN A 112 -8.60 -9.75 -5.23
C ASN A 112 -7.44 -10.61 -5.72
N VAL A 113 -6.77 -11.34 -4.81
CA VAL A 113 -5.56 -12.10 -5.13
C VAL A 113 -5.86 -13.20 -6.15
N GLU A 114 -7.06 -13.77 -6.08
CA GLU A 114 -7.55 -14.76 -7.02
C GLU A 114 -7.70 -14.17 -8.43
N GLU A 115 -8.22 -12.95 -8.55
CA GLU A 115 -8.37 -12.25 -9.83
C GLU A 115 -7.01 -11.91 -10.45
N ASP A 116 -6.06 -11.45 -9.64
CA ASP A 116 -4.69 -11.19 -10.09
C ASP A 116 -3.99 -12.48 -10.56
N ALA A 117 -4.22 -13.60 -9.88
CA ALA A 117 -3.68 -14.91 -10.26
C ALA A 117 -4.31 -15.43 -11.57
N GLU A 118 -5.62 -15.28 -11.74
CA GLU A 118 -6.33 -15.64 -12.98
C GLU A 118 -5.81 -14.81 -14.17
N ALA A 119 -5.59 -13.51 -13.98
CA ALA A 119 -5.01 -12.64 -15.01
C ALA A 119 -3.61 -13.10 -15.41
N HIS A 120 -2.75 -13.43 -14.44
CA HIS A 120 -1.40 -13.95 -14.70
C HIS A 120 -1.40 -15.24 -15.54
N LEU A 121 -2.28 -16.18 -15.24
CA LEU A 121 -2.41 -17.43 -16.00
C LEU A 121 -2.90 -17.17 -17.44
N LEU A 122 -3.83 -16.23 -17.61
CA LEU A 122 -4.29 -15.82 -18.94
C LEU A 122 -3.17 -15.17 -19.76
N TYR A 123 -2.32 -14.37 -19.13
CA TYR A 123 -1.16 -13.76 -19.81
C TYR A 123 -0.16 -14.81 -20.30
N GLU A 124 0.15 -15.83 -19.48
CA GLU A 124 1.04 -16.93 -19.86
C GLU A 124 0.47 -17.71 -21.07
N ALA A 125 -0.82 -18.05 -21.03
CA ALA A 125 -1.50 -18.70 -22.15
C ALA A 125 -1.51 -17.83 -23.42
N PHE A 126 -1.69 -16.51 -23.27
CA PHE A 126 -1.64 -15.58 -24.40
C PHE A 126 -0.23 -15.51 -25.03
N GLU A 127 0.83 -15.50 -24.23
CA GLU A 127 2.21 -15.53 -24.73
C GLU A 127 2.51 -16.83 -25.51
N GLU A 128 2.04 -17.97 -25.03
CA GLU A 128 2.17 -19.25 -25.74
C GLU A 128 1.50 -19.20 -27.12
N VAL A 129 0.29 -18.64 -27.20
CA VAL A 129 -0.40 -18.46 -28.50
C VAL A 129 0.35 -17.47 -29.40
N LEU A 130 1.03 -16.47 -28.82
CA LEU A 130 1.78 -15.50 -29.60
C LEU A 130 3.08 -16.06 -30.20
N ASP A 131 3.67 -17.10 -29.61
CA ASP A 131 4.89 -17.76 -30.13
C ASP A 131 4.67 -18.42 -31.51
N ASP A 132 3.42 -18.77 -31.85
CA ASP A 132 3.07 -19.29 -33.17
C ASP A 132 3.07 -18.23 -34.29
N PHE A 133 3.05 -16.94 -33.92
CA PHE A 133 3.03 -15.84 -34.89
C PHE A 133 4.44 -15.32 -35.22
N SER A 134 4.54 -14.55 -36.31
CA SER A 134 5.80 -13.89 -36.64
C SER A 134 6.17 -12.84 -35.59
N GLU A 135 7.47 -12.62 -35.37
CA GLU A 135 8.01 -11.64 -34.41
C GLU A 135 7.34 -10.26 -34.51
N ARG A 136 7.10 -9.77 -35.72
CA ARG A 136 6.42 -8.49 -35.93
C ARG A 136 4.98 -8.49 -35.43
N ASN A 137 4.27 -9.60 -35.64
CA ASN A 137 2.89 -9.76 -35.20
C ASN A 137 2.80 -9.93 -33.68
N LYS A 138 3.72 -10.70 -33.09
CA LYS A 138 3.89 -10.82 -31.63
C LYS A 138 4.15 -9.46 -30.99
N LEU A 139 5.04 -8.66 -31.58
CA LEU A 139 5.32 -7.29 -31.12
C LEU A 139 4.09 -6.39 -31.22
N ILE A 140 3.35 -6.43 -32.33
CA ILE A 140 2.12 -5.64 -32.47
C ILE A 140 1.09 -6.02 -31.40
N MET A 141 0.89 -7.31 -31.13
CA MET A 141 -0.12 -7.77 -30.18
C MET A 141 0.26 -7.51 -28.72
N SER A 142 1.51 -7.74 -28.34
CA SER A 142 2.00 -7.40 -27.00
C SER A 142 1.87 -5.89 -26.73
N LEU A 143 2.28 -5.04 -27.66
CA LEU A 143 2.13 -3.59 -27.49
C LEU A 143 0.67 -3.12 -27.38
N LEU A 144 -0.27 -3.80 -28.06
CA LEU A 144 -1.68 -3.45 -28.01
C LEU A 144 -2.39 -3.93 -26.73
N PHE A 145 -2.09 -5.13 -26.25
CA PHE A 145 -2.87 -5.79 -25.20
C PHE A 145 -2.16 -5.85 -23.84
N ILE A 146 -0.82 -5.81 -23.81
CA ILE A 146 -0.03 -5.81 -22.56
C ILE A 146 0.29 -4.37 -22.15
N GLU A 147 0.81 -3.58 -23.09
CA GLU A 147 1.20 -2.18 -22.83
C GLU A 147 0.05 -1.17 -23.05
N GLU A 148 -1.13 -1.66 -23.45
CA GLU A 148 -2.36 -0.87 -23.71
C GLU A 148 -2.16 0.35 -24.64
N LEU A 149 -1.16 0.30 -25.53
CA LEU A 149 -0.84 1.41 -26.43
C LEU A 149 -1.89 1.54 -27.53
N THR A 150 -2.07 2.76 -28.03
CA THR A 150 -2.97 3.00 -29.15
C THR A 150 -2.39 2.48 -30.46
N GLU A 151 -3.27 2.10 -31.41
CA GLU A 151 -2.84 1.59 -32.72
C GLU A 151 -1.93 2.56 -33.51
N ARG A 152 -1.98 3.86 -33.18
CA ARG A 152 -1.11 4.89 -33.77
C ARG A 152 0.28 4.85 -33.16
N GLU A 153 0.39 4.78 -31.84
CA GLU A 153 1.68 4.67 -31.15
C GLU A 153 2.39 3.36 -31.51
N VAL A 154 1.64 2.25 -31.59
CA VAL A 154 2.17 0.97 -32.07
C VAL A 154 2.67 1.07 -33.50
N ALA A 155 1.95 1.77 -34.37
CA ALA A 155 2.36 1.98 -35.75
C ALA A 155 3.68 2.76 -35.85
N ASP A 156 3.84 3.80 -35.01
CA ASP A 156 5.07 4.60 -34.93
C ASP A 156 6.26 3.78 -34.41
N ILE A 157 6.06 2.93 -33.40
CA ILE A 157 7.09 2.05 -32.83
C ILE A 157 7.54 0.98 -33.83
N VAL A 158 6.59 0.31 -34.47
CA VAL A 158 6.86 -0.78 -35.42
C VAL A 158 7.31 -0.24 -36.80
N GLY A 159 7.16 1.07 -37.04
CA GLY A 159 7.50 1.71 -38.31
C GLY A 159 6.56 1.30 -39.45
N CYS A 160 5.27 1.10 -39.15
CA CYS A 160 4.26 0.71 -40.13
C CYS A 160 3.08 1.68 -40.15
N SER A 161 2.14 1.51 -41.10
CA SER A 161 0.94 2.34 -41.10
C SER A 161 -0.08 1.83 -40.08
N GLN A 162 -0.86 2.73 -39.48
CA GLN A 162 -1.98 2.38 -38.60
C GLN A 162 -2.90 1.32 -39.23
N LYS A 163 -3.14 1.41 -40.55
CA LYS A 163 -3.93 0.42 -41.30
C LYS A 163 -3.33 -0.99 -41.25
N THR A 164 -2.00 -1.10 -41.25
CA THR A 164 -1.31 -2.39 -41.14
C THR A 164 -1.52 -3.00 -39.76
N VAL A 165 -1.38 -2.21 -38.70
CA VAL A 165 -1.67 -2.64 -37.31
C VAL A 165 -3.11 -3.14 -37.19
N ASN A 166 -4.09 -2.37 -37.68
CA ASN A 166 -5.49 -2.76 -37.64
C ASN A 166 -5.79 -4.03 -38.45
N ASN A 167 -5.18 -4.20 -39.63
CA ASN A 167 -5.32 -5.42 -40.42
C ASN A 167 -4.73 -6.65 -39.70
N THR A 168 -3.57 -6.49 -39.07
CA THR A 168 -2.92 -7.55 -38.28
C THR A 168 -3.79 -7.92 -37.08
N LYS A 169 -4.28 -6.92 -36.34
CA LYS A 169 -5.21 -7.10 -35.21
C LYS A 169 -6.44 -7.90 -35.62
N ASN A 170 -7.16 -7.47 -36.66
CA ASN A 170 -8.37 -8.15 -37.12
C ASN A 170 -8.11 -9.56 -37.67
N LYS A 171 -6.90 -9.84 -38.17
CA LYS A 171 -6.53 -11.17 -38.67
C LYS A 171 -6.22 -12.14 -37.54
N LEU A 172 -5.50 -11.70 -36.52
CA LEU A 172 -4.98 -12.58 -35.47
C LEU A 172 -5.90 -12.67 -34.25
N LEU A 173 -6.69 -11.64 -33.96
CA LEU A 173 -7.62 -11.64 -32.83
C LEU A 173 -8.60 -12.84 -32.85
N PRO A 174 -9.20 -13.24 -34.00
CA PRO A 174 -10.06 -14.43 -34.02
C PRO A 174 -9.30 -15.73 -33.73
N ILE A 175 -8.03 -15.82 -34.15
CA ILE A 175 -7.19 -17.00 -33.91
C ILE A 175 -6.89 -17.12 -32.42
N ILE A 176 -6.51 -16.00 -31.81
CA ILE A 176 -6.26 -15.91 -30.36
C ILE A 176 -7.53 -16.24 -29.57
N GLN A 177 -8.69 -15.72 -29.99
CA GLN A 177 -9.97 -16.01 -29.34
C GLN A 177 -10.39 -17.48 -29.44
N GLU A 178 -10.08 -18.16 -30.55
CA GLU A 178 -10.35 -19.59 -30.67
C GLU A 178 -9.39 -20.42 -29.81
N ALA A 179 -8.11 -20.02 -29.75
CA ALA A 179 -7.11 -20.69 -28.91
C ALA A 179 -7.40 -20.52 -27.41
N LEU A 180 -7.87 -19.33 -27.00
CA LEU A 180 -8.23 -19.01 -25.61
C LEU A 180 -9.70 -19.28 -25.29
N ARG A 181 -10.39 -20.10 -26.09
CA ARG A 181 -11.82 -20.36 -25.92
C ARG A 181 -12.16 -21.06 -24.60
N ASP A 182 -11.22 -21.85 -24.09
CA ASP A 182 -11.35 -22.61 -22.85
C ASP A 182 -11.19 -21.73 -21.59
N TRP A 183 -10.67 -20.50 -21.76
CA TRP A 183 -10.47 -19.52 -20.69
C TRP A 183 -11.65 -18.53 -20.55
N LYS A 184 -12.75 -18.78 -21.26
CA LYS A 184 -13.90 -17.87 -21.36
C LYS A 184 -14.97 -18.11 -20.30
#